data_AF-A0A1J5S3C2-F1
#
_entry.id   AF-A0A1J5S3C2-F1
#
_cell.length_a   1.000
_cell.length_b   1.000
_cell.length_c   1.000
_cell.angle_alpha   90.00
_cell.angle_beta   90.00
_cell.angle_gamma   90.00
#
_symmetry.space_group_name_H-M   'P 1'
#
loop_
_entity.id
_entity.type
_entity.pdbx_description
1 polymer ?
#
loop_
_entity_poly.entity_id
_entity_poly.type
_entity_poly.pdbx_seq_one_letter_code
_entity_poly.pdbx_strand_id
1 'polypeptide(L)' 'MSNNAMTSRQVFLRITDNQEKKTSFDERRAWDVDRFMAAIQKQYRDQGEKDKTPNRFTVEMITKDQYRDATGRVAA' A
#
# COMPACT_ATOMS: atom_id res chain seq x y z
N MET A 1 -9.85 33.19 4.48
CA MET A 1 -8.90 32.15 4.03
C MET A 1 -9.29 30.86 4.71
N SER A 2 -9.82 29.87 3.98
CA SER A 2 -10.24 28.60 4.58
C SER A 2 -9.03 27.69 4.77
N ASN A 3 -8.65 27.46 6.03
CA ASN A 3 -7.66 26.44 6.40
C ASN A 3 -8.28 25.05 6.17
N ASN A 4 -8.22 24.55 4.94
CA ASN A 4 -8.28 23.10 4.72
C ASN A 4 -6.96 22.51 5.22
N ALA A 5 -6.90 22.23 6.52
CA ALA A 5 -5.84 21.40 7.05
C ALA A 5 -5.95 20.03 6.36
N MET A 6 -5.08 19.77 5.38
CA MET A 6 -4.90 18.44 4.81
C MET A 6 -4.38 17.53 5.93
N THR A 7 -5.30 16.86 6.61
CA THR A 7 -4.97 15.88 7.64
C THR A 7 -4.53 14.59 6.95
N SER A 8 -3.32 14.12 7.29
CA SER A 8 -2.81 12.84 6.80
C SER A 8 -3.75 11.70 7.20
N ARG A 9 -4.11 10.84 6.25
CA ARG A 9 -4.91 9.63 6.49
C ARG A 9 -3.97 8.42 6.65
N GLN A 10 -4.29 7.54 7.59
CA GLN A 10 -3.66 6.23 7.66
C GLN A 10 -4.09 5.40 6.45
N VAL A 11 -3.13 4.71 5.84
CA VAL A 11 -3.32 3.81 4.70
C VAL A 11 -2.67 2.49 5.06
N PHE A 12 -3.42 1.40 4.92
CA PHE A 12 -2.94 0.05 5.14
C PHE A 12 -2.82 -0.64 3.79
N LEU A 13 -1.65 -1.18 3.52
CA LEU A 13 -1.33 -1.81 2.25
C LEU A 13 -1.15 -3.31 2.44
N ARG A 14 -1.68 -4.07 1.49
CA ARG A 14 -1.31 -5.45 1.24
C ARG A 14 -0.50 -5.49 -0.04
N ILE A 15 0.70 -6.05 0.05
CA ILE A 15 1.60 -6.23 -1.09
C ILE A 15 1.79 -7.73 -1.27
N THR A 16 1.34 -8.26 -2.40
CA THR A 16 1.47 -9.68 -2.72
C THR A 16 2.52 -9.85 -3.81
N ASP A 17 3.58 -10.61 -3.51
CA ASP A 17 4.47 -11.16 -4.53
C ASP A 17 3.79 -12.40 -5.14
N ASN A 18 3.28 -12.25 -6.36
CA ASN A 18 2.57 -13.29 -7.09
C ASN A 18 3.47 -14.46 -7.50
N GLN A 19 4.79 -14.25 -7.58
CA GLN A 19 5.75 -15.31 -7.90
C GLN A 19 6.09 -16.15 -6.68
N GLU A 20 6.44 -15.49 -5.58
CA GLU A 20 6.83 -16.18 -4.34
C GLU A 20 5.62 -16.58 -3.48
N LYS A 21 4.41 -16.15 -3.88
CA LYS A 21 3.16 -16.26 -3.08
C LYS A 21 3.30 -15.72 -1.67
N LYS A 22 4.16 -14.71 -1.50
CA LYS A 22 4.39 -14.03 -0.22
C LYS A 22 3.54 -12.79 -0.14
N THR A 23 2.90 -12.59 1.01
CA THR A 23 2.14 -11.37 1.29
C THR A 23 2.84 -10.61 2.39
N SER A 24 3.03 -9.31 2.19
CA SER A 24 3.51 -8.37 3.20
C SER A 24 2.49 -7.27 3.42
N PHE A 25 2.57 -6.66 4.60
CA PHE A 25 1.63 -5.64 5.06
C PHE A 25 2.41 -4.41 5.49
N ASP A 26 1.99 -3.24 5.02
CA ASP A 26 2.64 -1.97 5.32
C ASP A 26 1.61 -0.96 5.84
N GLU A 27 1.98 -0.18 6.85
CA GLU A 27 1.15 0.90 7.41
C GLU A 27 1.85 2.23 7.11
N ARG A 28 1.16 3.12 6.40
CA ARG A 28 1.67 4.45 6.04
C ARG A 28 0.67 5.56 6.31
N ARG A 29 1.13 6.80 6.17
CA ARG A 29 0.29 7.98 6.16
C ARG A 29 0.40 8.70 4.82
N ALA A 30 -0.74 9.07 4.26
CA ALA A 30 -0.84 9.81 3.00
C ALA A 30 -1.75 11.02 3.14
N TRP A 31 -1.36 12.15 2.56
CA TRP A 31 -2.21 13.35 2.49
C TRP A 31 -3.24 13.22 1.38
N ASP A 32 -2.83 12.64 0.25
CA ASP A 32 -3.66 12.27 -0.88
C ASP A 32 -3.49 10.76 -1.09
N VAL A 33 -4.51 10.02 -0.70
CA VAL A 33 -4.50 8.56 -0.74
C VAL A 33 -4.44 8.04 -2.18
N ASP A 34 -5.14 8.69 -3.10
CA ASP A 34 -5.20 8.23 -4.50
C ASP A 34 -3.86 8.42 -5.20
N ARG A 35 -3.24 9.60 -5.02
CA ARG A 35 -1.88 9.85 -5.54
C ARG A 35 -0.85 8.92 -4.92
N PHE A 36 -0.95 8.68 -3.61
CA PHE A 36 -0.06 7.77 -2.91
C PHE A 36 -0.20 6.34 -3.45
N MET A 37 -1.41 5.82 -3.61
CA MET A 37 -1.65 4.50 -4.17
C MET A 37 -1.13 4.38 -5.60
N ALA A 38 -1.39 5.36 -6.44
CA ALA A 38 -0.87 5.38 -7.81
C ALA A 38 0.66 5.37 -7.86
N ALA A 39 1.32 6.13 -6.97
CA ALA A 39 2.77 6.17 -6.88
C ALA A 39 3.36 4.81 -6.43
N ILE A 40 2.77 4.18 -5.41
CA ILE A 40 3.22 2.87 -4.93
C ILE A 40 2.98 1.78 -5.98
N GLN A 41 1.79 1.74 -6.59
CA GLN A 41 1.50 0.78 -7.66
C GLN A 41 2.47 0.94 -8.84
N LYS A 42 2.77 2.19 -9.23
CA LYS A 42 3.79 2.46 -10.24
C LYS A 42 5.17 1.96 -9.80
N GLN A 43 5.60 2.24 -8.58
CA GLN A 43 6.90 1.80 -8.07
C GLN A 43 7.07 0.28 -8.17
N TYR A 44 6.06 -0.48 -7.74
CA TYR A 44 6.09 -1.95 -7.78
C TYR A 44 5.98 -2.52 -9.20
N ARG A 45 5.24 -1.85 -10.09
CA ARG A 45 5.20 -2.20 -11.51
C ARG A 45 6.56 -1.96 -12.17
N ASP A 46 7.15 -0.79 -11.99
CA ASP A 46 8.45 -0.43 -12.55
C ASP A 46 9.56 -1.37 -12.02
N GLN A 47 9.44 -1.84 -10.77
CA GLN A 47 10.32 -2.88 -10.22
C GLN A 47 10.14 -4.22 -10.95
N GLY A 48 8.89 -4.67 -11.13
CA GLY A 48 8.59 -5.89 -11.88
C GLY A 48 9.08 -5.83 -13.33
N GLU A 49 8.95 -4.68 -14.00
CA GLU A 49 9.48 -4.47 -15.34
C GLU A 49 11.01 -4.59 -15.39
N LYS A 50 11.72 -3.98 -14.42
CA LYS A 50 13.19 -4.13 -14.30
C LYS A 50 13.62 -5.57 -14.06
N ASP A 51 12.87 -6.30 -13.24
CA ASP A 51 13.12 -7.69 -12.92
C ASP A 51 12.63 -8.64 -14.04
N LYS A 52 12.18 -8.12 -15.19
CA LYS A 52 11.57 -8.86 -16.32
C LYS A 52 10.40 -9.76 -15.90
N THR A 53 9.72 -9.38 -14.83
CA THR A 53 8.58 -10.06 -14.22
C THR A 53 7.43 -9.06 -14.06
N PRO A 54 6.82 -8.62 -15.18
CA PRO A 54 5.70 -7.67 -15.12
C PRO A 54 4.57 -8.27 -14.27
N ASN A 55 3.91 -7.42 -13.47
CA ASN A 55 2.87 -7.83 -12.52
C ASN A 55 3.33 -8.79 -11.41
N ARG A 56 4.63 -8.85 -11.11
CA ARG A 56 5.14 -9.62 -9.97
C ARG A 56 4.48 -9.21 -8.66
N PHE A 57 4.23 -7.92 -8.47
CA PHE A 57 3.66 -7.40 -7.25
C PHE A 57 2.27 -6.83 -7.48
N THR A 58 1.32 -7.23 -6.64
CA THR A 58 0.00 -6.59 -6.53
C THR A 58 -0.03 -5.76 -5.25
N VAL A 59 -0.45 -4.50 -5.36
CA VAL A 59 -0.61 -3.60 -4.21
C VAL A 59 -2.06 -3.21 -4.07
N GLU A 60 -2.64 -3.55 -2.92
CA GLU A 60 -4.03 -3.28 -2.58
C GLU A 60 -4.11 -2.48 -1.29
N MET A 61 -5.07 -1.57 -1.22
CA MET A 61 -5.43 -0.94 0.03
C MET A 61 -6.39 -1.85 0.78
N ILE A 62 -6.12 -2.06 2.06
CA ILE A 62 -6.96 -2.84 2.95
C ILE A 62 -7.47 -1.96 4.09
N THR A 63 -8.51 -2.44 4.76
CA THR A 63 -9.03 -1.77 5.96
C THR A 63 -8.10 -1.99 7.16
N LYS A 64 -8.25 -1.14 8.18
CA LYS A 64 -7.53 -1.28 9.47
C LYS A 64 -7.78 -2.64 10.11
N ASP A 65 -9.01 -3.15 10.04
CA ASP A 65 -9.38 -4.45 10.60
C ASP A 65 -8.69 -5.60 9.85
N GLN A 66 -8.69 -5.57 8.51
CA GLN A 66 -7.97 -6.56 7.71
C GLN A 66 -6.46 -6.54 7.97
N TYR A 67 -5.88 -5.36 8.22
CA TYR A 67 -4.47 -5.24 8.58
C TYR A 67 -4.19 -5.84 9.96
N ARG A 68 -5.04 -5.54 10.95
CA ARG A 68 -4.94 -6.11 12.30
C ARG A 68 -5.03 -7.63 12.26
N ASP A 69 -6.03 -8.16 11.57
CA ASP A 69 -6.27 -9.61 11.49
C ASP A 69 -5.10 -10.33 10.81
N ALA A 70 -4.49 -9.71 9.80
CA ALA A 70 -3.38 -10.31 9.07
C ALA A 70 -2.02 -10.20 9.79
N THR A 71 -1.79 -9.13 10.55
CA THR A 71 -0.49 -8.89 11.22
C THR A 71 -0.49 -9.24 12.70
N GLY A 72 -1.67 -9.45 13.30
CA GLY A 72 -1.84 -9.56 14.75
C GLY A 72 -1.54 -8.26 15.51
N ARG A 73 -1.29 -7.14 14.81
CA ARG A 73 -0.95 -5.85 15.42
C ARG A 73 -2.18 -4.97 15.53
N VAL A 74 -2.36 -4.35 16.70
CA VAL A 74 -3.33 -3.26 16.84
C VAL A 74 -2.72 -2.03 16.17
N ALA A 75 -3.22 -1.67 15.00
CA ALA A 75 -2.80 -0.45 14.30
C ALA A 75 -3.08 0.77 15.19
N ALA A 76 -2.06 1.61 15.38
CA ALA A 76 -2.06 2.72 16.33
C ALA A 76 -2.99 3.88 15.91
#